data_AF-A0A0R1H8U3-F1
#
_entry.id   AF-A0A0R1H8U3-F1
#
_cell.length_a   1.000
_cell.length_b   1.000
_cell.length_c   1.000
_cell.angle_alpha   90.00
_cell.angle_beta   90.00
_cell.angle_gamma   90.00
#
_symmetry.space_group_name_H-M   'P 1'
#
loop_
_entity.id
_entity.type
_entity.pdbx_description
1 polymer ?
#
loop_
_entity_poly.entity_id
_entity_poly.type
_entity_poly.pdbx_seq_one_letter_code
_entity_poly.pdbx_strand_id
1 'polypeptide(L)'
;MATKQEVFQYIRDQATDADLKKVKQLWKLRKRALVSQSKLGQLQKLLKRPDFETKTGVTATVWDDPLALQRNLHATQPDLKWEPTFKKLVLNKFSRDEPVVELTKDDKTSFYSVRDALDVLDWLY
;
A
#
# COMPACT_ATOMS: atom_id res chain seq x y z
N MET A 1 -1.94 31.53 -14.02
CA MET A 1 -1.61 30.15 -13.64
C MET A 1 -1.36 29.38 -14.93
N ALA A 2 -0.16 28.83 -15.15
CA ALA A 2 0.12 28.03 -16.34
C ALA A 2 -0.69 26.73 -16.30
N THR A 3 -1.36 26.42 -17.39
CA THR A 3 -2.11 25.17 -17.59
C THR A 3 -1.13 23.99 -17.68
N LYS A 4 -1.64 22.79 -17.38
CA LYS A 4 -0.85 21.55 -17.42
C LYS A 4 -0.15 21.33 -18.77
N GLN A 5 -0.78 21.78 -19.86
CA GLN A 5 -0.22 21.72 -21.22
C GLN A 5 0.98 22.66 -21.41
N GLU A 6 0.91 23.89 -20.91
CA GLU A 6 2.00 24.87 -21.01
C GLU A 6 3.25 24.42 -20.25
N VAL A 7 3.07 23.78 -19.09
CA VAL A 7 4.19 23.19 -18.32
C VAL A 7 4.81 22.00 -19.05
N PHE A 8 4.01 21.14 -19.69
CA PHE A 8 4.53 20.01 -20.47
C PHE A 8 5.28 20.48 -21.72
N GLN A 9 4.79 21.53 -22.38
CA GLN A 9 5.44 22.11 -23.55
C GLN A 9 6.79 22.73 -23.16
N TYR A 10 6.81 23.55 -22.11
CA TYR A 10 8.04 24.15 -21.57
C TYR A 10 9.10 23.11 -21.17
N ILE A 11 8.69 22.02 -20.50
CA ILE A 11 9.61 20.93 -20.16
C ILE A 11 10.12 20.23 -21.42
N ARG A 12 9.28 20.06 -22.45
CA ARG A 12 9.70 19.45 -23.72
C ARG A 12 10.71 20.29 -24.49
N ASP A 13 10.54 21.60 -24.45
CA ASP A 13 11.38 22.55 -25.18
C ASP A 13 12.76 22.76 -24.52
N GLN A 14 12.91 22.39 -23.24
CA GLN A 14 14.13 22.60 -22.44
C GLN A 14 14.82 21.31 -21.97
N ALA A 15 14.14 20.16 -22.02
CA ALA A 15 14.64 18.93 -21.41
C ALA A 15 15.06 17.90 -22.45
N THR A 16 16.10 17.12 -22.14
CA THR A 16 16.55 16.02 -22.99
C THR A 16 15.55 14.86 -22.97
N ASP A 17 15.63 13.95 -23.94
CA ASP A 17 14.78 12.74 -23.94
C ASP A 17 14.95 11.89 -22.66
N ALA A 18 16.14 11.91 -22.06
CA ALA A 18 16.41 11.25 -20.78
C ALA A 18 15.64 11.90 -19.62
N ASP A 19 15.58 13.23 -19.59
CA ASP A 19 14.83 13.99 -18.60
C ASP A 19 13.32 13.76 -18.76
N LEU A 20 12.82 13.76 -19.99
CA LEU A 20 11.41 13.46 -20.28
C LEU A 20 11.02 12.05 -19.82
N LYS A 21 11.90 11.07 -19.99
CA LYS A 21 11.70 9.70 -19.48
C LYS A 21 11.65 9.68 -17.96
N LYS A 22 12.55 10.40 -17.29
CA LYS A 22 12.60 10.52 -15.82
C LYS A 22 11.36 11.21 -15.26
N VAL A 23 10.92 12.31 -15.88
CA VAL A 23 9.68 13.01 -15.50
C VAL A 23 8.47 12.08 -15.66
N LYS A 24 8.35 11.33 -16.76
CA LYS A 24 7.27 10.35 -16.93
C LYS A 24 7.28 9.27 -15.85
N GLN A 25 8.46 8.79 -15.43
CA GLN A 25 8.58 7.84 -14.33
C GLN A 25 8.12 8.45 -13.00
N LEU A 26 8.59 9.65 -12.66
CA LEU A 26 8.19 10.36 -11.43
C LEU A 26 6.68 10.63 -11.39
N TRP A 27 6.08 10.99 -12.52
CA TRP A 27 4.63 11.17 -12.64
C TRP A 27 3.86 9.87 -12.44
N LYS A 28 4.35 8.74 -13.00
CA LYS A 28 3.75 7.42 -12.74
C LYS A 28 3.84 7.06 -11.26
N LEU A 29 4.97 7.28 -10.62
CA LEU A 29 5.16 7.04 -9.19
C LEU A 29 4.20 7.89 -8.35
N ARG A 30 4.12 9.20 -8.64
CA ARG A 30 3.19 10.12 -7.97
C ARG A 30 1.72 9.70 -8.15
N LYS A 31 1.32 9.30 -9.36
CA LYS A 31 -0.04 8.82 -9.62
C LYS A 31 -0.35 7.55 -8.82
N ARG A 32 0.58 6.60 -8.75
CA ARG A 32 0.42 5.39 -7.92
C ARG A 32 0.29 5.75 -6.45
N ALA A 33 1.18 6.61 -5.94
CA ALA A 33 1.13 7.08 -4.56
C ALA A 33 -0.23 7.73 -4.21
N LEU A 34 -0.76 8.60 -5.08
CA LEU A 34 -2.06 9.24 -4.87
C LEU A 34 -3.22 8.24 -4.87
N VAL A 35 -3.20 7.24 -5.78
CA VAL A 35 -4.23 6.19 -5.79
C VAL A 35 -4.15 5.34 -4.52
N SER A 36 -2.95 4.95 -4.09
CA SER A 36 -2.75 4.21 -2.85
C SER A 36 -3.23 5.02 -1.64
N GLN A 37 -2.94 6.33 -1.58
CA GLN A 37 -3.43 7.20 -0.51
C GLN A 37 -4.95 7.34 -0.49
N SER A 38 -5.59 7.53 -1.65
CA SER A 38 -7.05 7.62 -1.72
C SER A 38 -7.72 6.32 -1.27
N LYS A 39 -7.17 5.16 -1.66
CA LYS A 39 -7.69 3.86 -1.26
C LYS A 39 -7.41 3.58 0.22
N LEU A 40 -6.28 4.03 0.75
CA LEU A 40 -5.95 3.90 2.16
C LEU A 40 -6.97 4.66 3.02
N GLY A 41 -7.38 5.86 2.59
CA GLY A 41 -8.44 6.60 3.27
C GLY A 41 -9.80 5.88 3.24
N GLN A 42 -10.14 5.19 2.15
CA GLN A 42 -11.37 4.38 2.08
C GLN A 42 -11.29 3.17 3.01
N LEU A 43 -10.17 2.45 3.00
CA LEU A 43 -9.93 1.32 3.89
C LEU A 43 -10.04 1.74 5.35
N GLN A 44 -9.33 2.80 5.75
CA GLN A 44 -9.38 3.31 7.12
C GLN A 44 -10.79 3.74 7.55
N LYS A 45 -11.61 4.26 6.64
CA LYS A 45 -13.02 4.57 6.92
C LYS A 45 -13.83 3.29 7.17
N LEU A 46 -13.62 2.25 6.37
CA LEU A 46 -14.30 0.96 6.53
C LEU A 46 -13.92 0.30 7.87
N LEU A 47 -12.63 0.26 8.20
CA LEU A 47 -12.12 -0.35 9.42
C LEU A 47 -12.57 0.37 10.70
N LYS A 48 -12.85 1.68 10.62
CA LYS A 48 -13.34 2.48 11.75
C LYS A 48 -14.84 2.34 12.00
N ARG A 49 -15.57 1.54 11.21
CA ARG A 49 -17.00 1.33 11.44
C ARG A 49 -17.20 0.45 12.69
N PRO A 50 -18.12 0.80 13.59
CA PRO A 50 -18.29 0.09 14.85
C PRO A 50 -18.80 -1.35 14.67
N ASP A 51 -19.41 -1.66 13.53
CA ASP A 51 -19.95 -2.98 13.19
C ASP A 51 -19.00 -3.81 12.31
N PHE A 52 -17.80 -3.30 12.01
CA PHE A 52 -16.89 -3.92 11.04
C PHE A 52 -16.48 -5.34 11.44
N GLU A 53 -15.92 -5.50 12.64
CA GLU A 53 -15.44 -6.81 13.11
C GLU A 53 -16.60 -7.78 13.29
N THR A 54 -17.75 -7.30 13.79
CA THR A 54 -18.94 -8.13 13.98
C THR A 54 -19.55 -8.64 12.67
N LYS A 55 -19.45 -7.87 11.57
CA LYS A 55 -20.00 -8.26 10.26
C LYS A 55 -19.05 -9.15 9.48
N THR A 56 -17.77 -8.80 9.46
CA THR A 56 -16.78 -9.47 8.62
C THR A 56 -16.14 -10.68 9.31
N GLY A 57 -16.11 -10.68 10.64
CA GLY A 57 -15.32 -11.61 11.45
C GLY A 57 -13.81 -11.43 11.28
N VAL A 58 -13.38 -10.27 10.78
CA VAL A 58 -11.98 -9.97 10.45
C VAL A 58 -11.45 -8.87 11.35
N THR A 59 -10.25 -9.06 11.90
CA THR A 59 -9.44 -7.97 12.44
C THR A 59 -8.44 -7.50 11.39
N ALA A 60 -8.22 -6.20 11.31
CA ALA A 60 -7.37 -5.61 10.28
C ALA A 60 -6.36 -4.63 10.87
N THR A 61 -5.09 -4.80 10.51
CA THR A 61 -4.00 -3.89 10.88
C THR A 61 -3.37 -3.33 9.61
N VAL A 62 -3.17 -2.02 9.57
CA VAL A 62 -2.51 -1.37 8.43
C VAL A 62 -1.12 -0.94 8.84
N TRP A 63 -0.12 -1.43 8.12
CA TRP A 63 1.29 -1.10 8.29
C TRP A 63 1.70 -0.10 7.21
N ASP A 64 2.43 0.94 7.60
CA ASP A 64 2.85 2.01 6.68
C ASP A 64 3.69 1.49 5.51
N ASP A 65 4.53 0.49 5.79
CA ASP A 65 5.40 -0.16 4.83
C ASP A 65 5.81 -1.56 5.32
N PRO A 66 6.39 -2.42 4.45
CA PRO A 66 6.89 -3.74 4.86
C PRO A 66 7.92 -3.69 6.00
N LEU A 67 8.78 -2.66 6.06
CA LEU A 67 9.81 -2.56 7.10
C LEU A 67 9.20 -2.23 8.47
N ALA A 68 8.10 -1.48 8.52
CA ALA A 68 7.32 -1.24 9.73
C ALA A 68 6.75 -2.55 10.27
N LEU A 69 6.13 -3.37 9.39
CA LEU A 69 5.68 -4.71 9.74
C LEU A 69 6.84 -5.59 10.23
N GLN A 70 7.97 -5.60 9.51
CA GLN A 70 9.15 -6.37 9.91
C GLN A 70 9.66 -5.98 11.30
N ARG A 71 9.75 -4.68 11.60
CA ARG A 71 10.17 -4.19 12.92
C ARG A 71 9.22 -4.62 14.03
N ASN A 72 7.91 -4.57 13.79
CA ASN A 72 6.93 -5.03 14.76
C ASN A 72 7.07 -6.53 15.02
N LEU A 73 7.20 -7.35 13.96
CA LEU A 73 7.37 -8.79 14.08
C LEU A 73 8.64 -9.17 14.87
N HIS A 74 9.75 -8.48 14.64
CA HIS A 74 10.98 -8.69 15.43
C HIS A 74 10.80 -8.34 16.92
N ALA A 75 9.97 -7.35 17.24
CA ALA A 75 9.73 -6.93 18.61
C ALA A 75 8.77 -7.88 19.35
N THR A 76 7.75 -8.40 18.66
CA THR A 76 6.72 -9.25 19.26
C THR A 76 7.07 -10.74 19.26
N GLN A 77 7.91 -11.19 18.32
CA GLN A 77 8.28 -12.60 18.15
C GLN A 77 9.76 -12.76 17.76
N PRO A 78 10.69 -12.44 18.67
CA PRO A 78 12.13 -12.42 18.37
C PRO A 78 12.71 -13.80 18.02
N ASP A 79 12.13 -14.89 18.53
CA ASP A 79 12.64 -16.25 18.36
C ASP A 79 12.17 -16.95 17.07
N LEU A 80 11.15 -16.40 16.41
CA LEU A 80 10.64 -16.99 15.19
C LEU A 80 11.53 -16.57 14.01
N LYS A 81 11.95 -17.53 13.18
CA LYS A 81 12.68 -17.28 11.93
C LYS A 81 11.76 -16.64 10.89
N TRP A 82 11.33 -15.40 11.12
CA TRP A 82 10.43 -14.65 10.26
C TRP A 82 11.09 -14.26 8.94
N GLU A 83 12.41 -14.05 8.88
CA GLU A 83 13.07 -13.51 7.69
C GLU A 83 12.77 -14.26 6.37
N PRO A 84 12.86 -15.61 6.29
CA PRO A 84 12.51 -16.33 5.05
C PRO A 84 11.02 -16.24 4.72
N THR A 85 10.15 -16.33 5.74
CA THR A 85 8.69 -16.28 5.61
C THR A 85 8.23 -14.89 5.17
N PHE A 86 8.80 -13.84 5.78
CA PHE A 86 8.56 -12.44 5.47
C PHE A 86 9.03 -12.08 4.05
N LYS A 87 10.21 -12.56 3.64
CA LYS A 87 10.66 -12.43 2.25
C LYS A 87 9.66 -13.05 1.26
N LYS A 88 9.20 -14.27 1.55
CA LYS A 88 8.28 -15.03 0.68
C LYS A 88 6.87 -14.41 0.61
N LEU A 89 6.32 -14.00 1.75
CA LEU A 89 4.93 -13.55 1.85
C LEU A 89 4.76 -12.05 1.59
N VAL A 90 5.78 -11.25 1.93
CA VAL A 90 5.67 -9.78 1.94
C VAL A 90 6.63 -9.16 0.91
N LEU A 91 7.95 -9.30 1.05
CA LEU A 91 8.90 -8.54 0.19
C LEU A 91 8.86 -8.90 -1.30
N ASN A 92 8.43 -10.12 -1.65
CA ASN A 92 8.26 -10.51 -3.05
C ASN A 92 6.96 -9.96 -3.68
N LYS A 93 6.00 -9.54 -2.86
CA LYS A 93 4.67 -9.11 -3.30
C LYS A 93 4.44 -7.61 -3.16
N PHE A 94 5.12 -6.96 -2.23
CA PHE A 94 4.97 -5.55 -1.91
C PHE A 94 6.23 -4.75 -2.22
N SER A 95 6.02 -3.56 -2.74
CA SER A 95 7.00 -2.50 -2.87
C SER A 95 7.42 -2.02 -1.48
N ARG A 96 8.68 -1.57 -1.35
CA ARG A 96 9.20 -1.08 -0.06
C ARG A 96 8.47 0.13 0.50
N ASP A 97 7.83 0.92 -0.35
CA ASP A 97 7.20 2.19 0.02
C ASP A 97 5.67 2.13 -0.05
N GLU A 98 5.08 0.93 -0.05
CA GLU A 98 3.62 0.78 -0.06
C GLU A 98 3.07 0.19 1.24
N PRO A 99 1.90 0.66 1.71
CA PRO A 99 1.27 0.11 2.90
C PRO A 99 0.89 -1.36 2.71
N VAL A 100 1.06 -2.13 3.77
CA VAL A 100 0.68 -3.55 3.85
C VAL A 100 -0.51 -3.67 4.79
N VAL A 101 -1.56 -4.33 4.33
CA VAL A 101 -2.74 -4.61 5.15
C VAL A 101 -2.68 -6.05 5.61
N GLU A 102 -2.70 -6.23 6.92
CA GLU A 102 -2.81 -7.52 7.57
C GLU A 102 -4.29 -7.76 7.92
N LEU A 103 -4.86 -8.86 7.43
CA LEU A 103 -6.21 -9.30 7.76
C LEU A 103 -6.13 -10.64 8.48
N THR A 104 -6.78 -10.75 9.64
CA THR A 104 -6.85 -11.98 10.43
C THR A 104 -8.30 -12.43 10.58
N LYS A 105 -8.57 -13.67 10.17
CA LYS A 105 -9.89 -14.32 10.28
C LYS A 105 -9.69 -15.76 10.73
N ASP A 106 -10.44 -16.22 11.74
CA ASP A 106 -10.37 -17.59 12.25
C ASP A 106 -8.92 -18.07 12.52
N ASP A 107 -8.14 -17.24 13.22
CA ASP A 107 -6.70 -17.42 13.52
C ASP A 107 -5.76 -17.54 12.30
N LYS A 108 -6.25 -17.21 11.10
CA LYS A 108 -5.44 -17.14 9.87
C LYS A 108 -5.18 -15.71 9.48
N THR A 109 -3.90 -15.36 9.46
CA THR A 109 -3.42 -14.04 9.02
C THR A 109 -2.98 -14.09 7.56
N SER A 110 -3.39 -13.08 6.79
CA SER A 110 -2.98 -12.89 5.40
C SER A 110 -2.64 -11.42 5.13
N PHE A 111 -1.68 -11.20 4.22
CA PHE A 111 -1.17 -9.87 3.87
C PHE A 111 -1.63 -9.47 2.47
N TYR A 112 -2.12 -8.24 2.35
CA TYR A 112 -2.73 -7.69 1.14
C TYR A 112 -2.21 -6.29 0.85
N SER A 113 -2.30 -5.88 -0.42
CA SER A 113 -2.15 -4.48 -0.77
C SER A 113 -3.40 -3.73 -0.32
N VAL A 114 -3.33 -2.42 -0.17
CA VAL A 114 -4.51 -1.60 0.18
C VAL A 114 -5.68 -1.84 -0.78
N ARG A 115 -5.40 -2.04 -2.08
CA ARG A 115 -6.43 -2.35 -3.06
C ARG A 115 -7.05 -3.72 -2.80
N ASP A 116 -6.21 -4.75 -2.74
CA ASP A 116 -6.73 -6.12 -2.66
C ASP A 116 -7.43 -6.37 -1.31
N ALA A 117 -7.00 -5.68 -0.25
CA ALA A 117 -7.69 -5.66 1.03
C ALA A 117 -9.10 -5.06 0.91
N LEU A 118 -9.25 -3.93 0.19
CA LEU A 118 -10.58 -3.37 -0.07
C LEU A 118 -11.45 -4.35 -0.86
N ASP A 119 -10.93 -4.99 -1.89
CA ASP A 119 -11.68 -5.95 -2.71
C ASP A 119 -12.13 -7.16 -1.87
N VAL A 120 -11.27 -7.68 -0.98
CA VAL A 120 -11.61 -8.76 -0.04
C VAL A 120 -12.66 -8.32 0.98
N LEU A 121 -12.50 -7.13 1.56
CA LEU A 121 -13.41 -6.63 2.58
C LEU A 121 -14.78 -6.25 2.00
N ASP A 122 -14.83 -5.74 0.76
CA ASP A 122 -16.08 -5.44 0.05
C ASP A 122 -16.89 -6.73 -0.23
N TRP A 123 -16.20 -7.85 -0.45
CA TRP A 123 -16.87 -9.15 -0.60
C TRP A 123 -17.40 -9.72 0.72
N LEU A 124 -16.78 -9.35 1.85
CA LEU A 124 -17.14 -9.86 3.18
C LEU A 124 -18.20 -9.01 3.89
N TYR A 125 -18.40 -7.76 3.46
CA TYR A 125 -19.26 -6.77 4.12
C TYR A 125 -20.67 -6.72 3.51
#